data_AF-A0A1D2UHY6-F1
#
_entry.id   AF-A0A1D2UHY6-F1
#
_cell.length_a   1.000
_cell.length_b   1.000
_cell.length_c   1.000
_cell.angle_alpha   90.00
_cell.angle_beta   90.00
_cell.angle_gamma   90.00
#
_symmetry.space_group_name_H-M   'P 1'
#
loop_
_entity.id
_entity.type
_entity.pdbx_description
1 polymer ?
#
loop_
_entity_poly.entity_id
_entity_poly.type
_entity_poly.pdbx_seq_one_letter_code
_entity_poly.pdbx_strand_id
1 'polypeptide(L)'
;YGPLEPRQIVSLCSISSPSLAGILTRMEELGYVQRQRFANDQRRVLVSPTRKSQRLAADMAPTIEKLYAELEHELGQVFTHQLYDSLAEVIEKLGVPGKSSAGEESAAGNGAGDRAGDKPAARRRKPQPR
;
A
#
# COMPACT_ATOMS: atom_id res chain seq x y z
N TYR A 1 0.26 8.03 -2.20
CA TYR A 1 0.69 6.71 -1.72
C TYR A 1 1.63 6.08 -2.73
N GLY A 2 2.61 5.27 -2.27
CA GLY A 2 3.41 4.41 -3.14
C GLY A 2 2.64 3.14 -3.55
N PRO A 3 3.30 2.14 -4.15
CA PRO A 3 2.70 0.82 -4.41
C PRO A 3 2.14 0.21 -3.11
N LEU A 4 0.95 -0.41 -3.20
CA LEU A 4 0.26 -0.99 -2.04
C LEU A 4 -0.07 -2.46 -2.28
N GLU A 5 -0.08 -3.24 -1.21
CA GLU A 5 -0.63 -4.60 -1.26
C GLU A 5 -2.16 -4.59 -1.25
N PRO A 6 -2.83 -5.59 -1.86
CA PRO A 6 -4.28 -5.72 -1.82
C PRO A 6 -4.88 -5.62 -0.42
N ARG A 7 -4.21 -6.17 0.60
CA ARG A 7 -4.68 -6.08 1.99
C ARG A 7 -4.73 -4.64 2.51
N GLN A 8 -3.75 -3.83 2.15
CA GLN A 8 -3.73 -2.41 2.52
C GLN A 8 -4.86 -1.66 1.80
N ILE A 9 -5.14 -2.02 0.55
CA ILE A 9 -6.24 -1.43 -0.23
C ILE A 9 -7.60 -1.81 0.35
N VAL A 10 -7.80 -3.07 0.79
CA VAL A 10 -9.01 -3.51 1.52
C VAL A 10 -9.25 -2.61 2.73
N SER A 11 -8.21 -2.39 3.54
CA SER A 11 -8.31 -1.55 4.75
C SER A 11 -8.60 -0.08 4.43
N LEU A 12 -8.01 0.47 3.37
CA LEU A 12 -8.19 1.88 3.00
C LEU A 12 -9.53 2.16 2.33
N CYS A 13 -9.98 1.25 1.47
CA CYS A 13 -11.19 1.44 0.68
C CYS A 13 -12.44 0.80 1.33
N SER A 14 -12.28 0.06 2.43
CA SER A 14 -13.36 -0.71 3.07
C SER A 14 -14.09 -1.65 2.09
N ILE A 15 -13.36 -2.23 1.14
CA ILE A 15 -13.87 -3.18 0.14
C ILE A 15 -13.46 -4.59 0.55
N SER A 16 -14.38 -5.57 0.45
CA SER A 16 -14.05 -6.97 0.74
C SER A 16 -12.94 -7.53 -0.17
N SER A 17 -12.13 -8.45 0.34
CA SER A 17 -11.06 -9.08 -0.46
C SER A 17 -11.56 -9.75 -1.76
N PRO A 18 -12.69 -10.50 -1.77
CA PRO A 18 -13.24 -11.08 -3.00
C PRO A 18 -13.62 -10.02 -4.04
N SER A 19 -14.28 -8.94 -3.60
CA SER A 19 -14.66 -7.84 -4.50
C SER A 19 -13.44 -7.11 -5.06
N LEU A 20 -12.46 -6.83 -4.19
CA LEU A 20 -11.24 -6.12 -4.59
C LEU A 20 -10.46 -6.90 -5.64
N ALA A 21 -10.37 -8.23 -5.52
CA ALA A 21 -9.68 -9.05 -6.51
C ALA A 21 -10.26 -8.87 -7.92
N GLY A 22 -11.59 -8.92 -8.05
CA GLY A 22 -12.30 -8.69 -9.32
C GLY A 22 -12.11 -7.27 -9.85
N ILE A 23 -12.25 -6.27 -8.97
CA ILE A 23 -12.05 -4.85 -9.33
C ILE A 23 -10.64 -4.63 -9.87
N LEU A 24 -9.62 -5.09 -9.14
CA LEU A 24 -8.24 -4.91 -9.57
C LEU A 24 -7.96 -5.62 -10.89
N THR A 25 -8.64 -6.74 -11.20
CA THR A 25 -8.39 -7.50 -12.43
C THR A 25 -8.90 -6.71 -13.61
N ARG A 26 -10.12 -6.19 -13.50
CA ARG A 26 -10.70 -5.31 -14.51
C ARG A 26 -9.92 -4.00 -14.64
N MET A 27 -9.43 -3.43 -13.55
CA MET A 27 -8.61 -2.22 -13.60
C MET A 27 -7.27 -2.47 -14.31
N GLU A 28 -6.67 -3.65 -14.14
CA GLU A 28 -5.45 -4.04 -14.84
C GLU A 28 -5.70 -4.24 -16.35
N GLU A 29 -6.78 -4.95 -16.71
CA GLU A 29 -7.23 -5.13 -18.10
C GLU A 29 -7.47 -3.77 -18.81
N LEU A 30 -8.02 -2.79 -18.09
CA LEU A 30 -8.26 -1.44 -18.60
C LEU A 30 -6.99 -0.56 -18.60
N GLY A 31 -5.87 -1.06 -18.08
CA GLY A 31 -4.59 -0.35 -17.98
C GLY A 31 -4.57 0.76 -16.94
N TYR A 32 -5.42 0.69 -15.92
CA TYR A 32 -5.51 1.67 -14.83
C TYR A 32 -4.60 1.33 -13.65
N VAL A 33 -4.30 0.06 -13.43
CA VAL A 33 -3.33 -0.38 -12.43
C VAL A 33 -2.33 -1.33 -13.05
N GLN A 34 -1.16 -1.44 -12.42
CA GLN A 34 -0.16 -2.46 -12.71
C GLN A 34 0.09 -3.29 -11.46
N ARG A 35 0.29 -4.59 -11.63
CA ARG A 35 0.63 -5.51 -10.55
C ARG A 35 2.05 -6.05 -10.71
N GLN A 36 2.80 -6.01 -9.62
CA GLN A 36 4.15 -6.57 -9.55
C GLN A 36 4.24 -7.58 -8.40
N ARG A 37 4.67 -8.81 -8.69
CA ARG A 37 4.95 -9.81 -7.67
C ARG A 37 6.27 -9.49 -6.96
N PHE A 38 6.37 -9.79 -5.68
CA PHE A 38 7.64 -9.68 -4.97
C PHE A 38 8.62 -10.74 -5.48
N ALA A 39 9.90 -10.36 -5.62
CA ALA A 39 10.95 -11.27 -6.08
C ALA A 39 11.12 -12.49 -5.17
N ASN A 40 10.95 -12.29 -3.86
CA ASN A 40 11.20 -13.31 -2.84
C ASN A 40 9.93 -14.01 -2.32
N ASP A 41 8.73 -13.53 -2.69
CA ASP A 41 7.45 -14.20 -2.39
C ASP A 41 6.42 -13.92 -3.49
N GLN A 42 6.21 -14.90 -4.38
CA GLN A 42 5.29 -14.77 -5.51
C GLN A 42 3.81 -14.70 -5.11
N ARG A 43 3.48 -14.99 -3.84
CA ARG A 43 2.11 -14.87 -3.31
C ARG A 43 1.76 -13.41 -2.97
N ARG A 44 2.77 -12.56 -2.78
CA ARG A 44 2.59 -11.13 -2.52
C ARG A 44 2.63 -10.35 -3.81
N VAL A 45 1.75 -9.35 -3.91
CA VAL A 45 1.60 -8.49 -5.07
C VAL A 45 1.53 -7.05 -4.61
N LEU A 46 2.30 -6.18 -5.25
CA LEU A 46 2.17 -4.73 -5.17
C LEU A 46 1.31 -4.24 -6.33
N VAL A 47 0.36 -3.36 -6.02
CA VAL A 47 -0.51 -2.68 -6.97
C VAL A 47 -0.09 -1.23 -7.03
N SER A 48 0.07 -0.70 -8.23
CA SER A 48 0.35 0.73 -8.45
C SER A 48 -0.61 1.32 -9.48
N PRO A 49 -1.06 2.57 -9.31
CA PRO A 49 -1.80 3.27 -10.36
C PRO A 49 -0.88 3.57 -11.54
N THR A 50 -1.40 3.44 -12.76
CA THR A 50 -0.69 3.85 -13.97
C THR A 50 -0.83 5.36 -14.21
N ARG A 51 -0.04 5.91 -15.14
CA ARG A 51 -0.22 7.31 -15.59
C ARG A 51 -1.61 7.56 -16.17
N LYS A 52 -2.24 6.54 -16.77
CA LYS A 52 -3.59 6.63 -17.34
C LYS A 52 -4.63 6.89 -16.26
N SER A 53 -4.60 6.12 -15.16
CA SER A 53 -5.55 6.32 -14.06
C SER A 53 -5.26 7.59 -13.27
N GLN A 54 -3.99 7.99 -13.12
CA GLN A 54 -3.64 9.25 -12.47
C GLN A 54 -4.22 10.46 -13.23
N ARG A 55 -4.13 10.46 -14.57
CA ARG A 55 -4.78 11.50 -15.39
C ARG A 55 -6.29 11.48 -15.26
N LEU A 56 -6.90 10.30 -15.38
CA LEU A 56 -8.34 10.15 -15.21
C LEU A 56 -8.82 10.69 -13.85
N ALA A 57 -8.11 10.37 -12.76
CA ALA A 57 -8.42 10.88 -11.44
C ALA A 57 -8.29 12.42 -11.35
N ALA A 58 -7.23 12.98 -11.94
CA ALA A 58 -7.02 14.43 -12.00
C ALA A 58 -8.11 15.14 -12.81
N ASP A 59 -8.56 14.54 -13.92
CA ASP A 59 -9.62 15.09 -14.76
C ASP A 59 -10.99 15.04 -14.05
N MET A 60 -11.23 14.02 -13.24
CA MET A 60 -12.49 13.84 -12.50
C MET A 60 -12.57 14.66 -11.21
N ALA A 61 -11.45 14.92 -10.53
CA ALA A 61 -11.41 15.55 -9.21
C ALA A 61 -12.19 16.88 -9.13
N PRO A 62 -12.05 17.84 -10.08
CA PRO A 62 -12.79 19.10 -10.00
C PRO A 62 -14.31 18.93 -10.06
N THR A 63 -14.79 17.94 -10.80
CA THR A 63 -16.23 17.65 -10.91
C THR A 63 -16.76 17.11 -9.59
N ILE A 64 -16.01 16.21 -8.95
CA ILE A 64 -16.36 15.62 -7.66
C ILE A 64 -16.37 16.70 -6.57
N GLU A 65 -15.34 17.54 -6.53
CA GLU A 65 -15.23 18.66 -5.58
C GLU A 65 -16.40 19.65 -5.74
N LYS A 66 -16.77 19.97 -6.98
CA LYS A 66 -17.92 20.84 -7.26
C LYS A 66 -19.23 20.24 -6.74
N LEU A 67 -19.46 18.95 -6.99
CA LEU A 67 -20.66 18.26 -6.50
C LEU A 67 -20.73 18.25 -4.97
N TYR A 68 -19.61 18.01 -4.28
CA TYR A 68 -19.58 18.08 -2.82
C TYR A 68 -19.85 19.50 -2.30
N ALA A 69 -19.32 20.54 -2.97
CA ALA A 69 -19.59 21.92 -2.60
C ALA A 69 -21.06 22.32 -2.81
N GLU A 70 -21.70 21.85 -3.88
CA GLU A 70 -23.13 22.04 -4.13
C GLU A 70 -23.97 21.36 -3.04
N LEU A 71 -23.64 20.12 -2.68
CA LEU A 71 -24.32 19.40 -1.60
C LEU A 71 -24.17 20.13 -0.25
N GLU A 72 -22.97 20.61 0.08
CA GLU A 72 -22.74 21.37 1.32
C GLU A 72 -23.51 22.70 1.32
N HIS A 73 -23.61 23.37 0.18
CA HIS A 73 -24.39 24.59 0.03
C HIS A 73 -25.90 24.34 0.25
N GLU A 74 -26.44 23.25 -0.30
CA GLU A 74 -27.85 22.89 -0.12
C GLU A 74 -28.19 22.45 1.31
N LEU A 75 -27.30 21.69 1.96
CA LEU A 75 -27.49 21.20 3.32
C LEU A 75 -27.20 22.28 4.38
N GLY A 76 -26.30 23.21 4.08
CA GLY A 76 -25.76 24.18 5.01
C GLY A 76 -24.62 23.61 5.86
N GLN A 77 -23.61 24.46 6.10
CA GLN A 77 -22.38 24.07 6.78
C GLN A 77 -22.61 23.60 8.23
N VAL A 78 -23.49 24.27 8.98
CA VAL A 78 -23.78 23.91 10.39
C VAL A 78 -24.38 22.52 10.51
N PHE A 79 -25.38 22.21 9.69
CA PHE A 79 -26.01 20.89 9.69
C PHE A 79 -25.04 19.80 9.23
N THR A 80 -24.27 20.08 8.18
CA THR A 80 -23.24 19.16 7.66
C THR A 80 -22.22 18.79 8.74
N HIS A 81 -21.72 19.77 9.49
CA HIS A 81 -20.80 19.53 10.61
C HIS A 81 -21.45 18.68 11.72
N GLN A 82 -22.67 19.01 12.15
CA GLN A 82 -23.39 18.24 13.17
C GLN A 82 -23.62 16.79 12.76
N LEU A 83 -23.87 16.55 11.47
CA LEU A 83 -24.02 15.22 10.91
C LEU A 83 -22.70 14.44 11.00
N TYR A 84 -21.57 15.04 10.63
CA TYR A 84 -20.26 14.41 10.75
C TYR A 84 -19.91 14.07 12.21
N ASP A 85 -20.17 14.98 13.15
CA ASP A 85 -19.94 14.75 14.57
C ASP A 85 -20.79 13.58 15.10
N SER A 86 -22.06 13.53 14.70
CA SER A 86 -22.98 12.44 15.08
C SER A 86 -22.51 11.09 14.51
N LEU A 87 -22.06 11.07 13.25
CA LEU A 87 -21.52 9.85 12.62
C LEU A 87 -20.21 9.40 13.29
N ALA A 88 -19.34 10.33 13.69
CA ALA A 88 -18.12 10.02 14.44
C ALA A 88 -18.44 9.38 15.79
N GLU A 89 -19.42 9.92 16.53
CA GLU A 89 -19.89 9.36 17.80
C GLU A 89 -20.45 7.94 17.62
N VAL A 90 -21.20 7.69 16.54
CA VAL A 90 -21.70 6.36 16.21
C VAL A 90 -20.55 5.38 15.95
N ILE A 91 -19.52 5.78 15.19
CA ILE A 91 -18.35 4.93 14.90
C ILE A 91 -17.61 4.56 16.19
N GLU A 92 -17.43 5.53 17.10
CA GLU A 92 -16.80 5.31 18.40
C GLU A 92 -17.61 4.32 19.25
N LYS A 93 -18.92 4.54 19.37
CA LYS A 93 -19.83 3.69 20.17
C LYS A 93 -19.96 2.27 19.63
N LEU A 94 -19.98 2.10 18.31
CA LEU A 94 -20.03 0.79 17.69
C LEU A 94 -18.70 0.03 17.76
N GLY A 95 -17.62 0.69 18.19
CA GLY A 95 -16.31 0.08 18.33
C GLY A 95 -15.83 -0.56 17.02
N VAL A 96 -16.24 -0.03 15.87
CA VAL A 96 -15.84 -0.57 14.56
C VAL A 96 -14.32 -0.53 14.53
N PRO A 97 -13.63 -1.69 14.39
CA PRO A 97 -12.17 -1.72 14.40
C PRO A 97 -11.63 -1.17 13.08
N GLY A 98 -11.75 0.13 12.87
CA GLY A 98 -11.14 0.89 11.80
C GLY A 98 -9.76 1.38 12.20
N LYS A 99 -8.88 0.43 12.60
CA LYS A 99 -7.40 0.53 12.75
C LYS A 99 -6.90 -0.65 13.62
N SER A 100 -7.09 -1.89 13.16
CA SER A 100 -6.29 -2.99 13.74
C SER A 100 -4.92 -3.00 13.05
N SER A 101 -3.90 -2.62 13.83
CA SER A 101 -2.47 -2.89 13.67
C SER A 101 -1.97 -3.25 12.26
N ALA A 102 -1.39 -2.26 11.58
CA ALA A 102 -0.32 -2.55 10.63
C ALA A 102 0.79 -3.27 11.42
N GLY A 103 1.03 -4.53 11.09
CA GLY A 103 2.15 -5.28 11.64
C GLY A 103 3.44 -4.55 11.36
N GLU A 104 4.08 -4.07 12.43
CA GLU A 104 5.50 -3.80 12.46
C GLU A 104 6.25 -5.12 12.23
N GLU A 105 6.46 -5.50 10.98
CA GLU A 105 7.61 -6.33 10.63
C GLU A 105 8.81 -5.41 10.46
N SER A 106 9.44 -5.11 11.60
CA SER A 106 10.78 -4.56 11.67
C SER A 106 11.74 -5.51 10.95
N ALA A 107 12.25 -5.03 9.81
CA ALA A 107 13.45 -5.54 9.17
C ALA A 107 14.64 -5.40 10.13
N ALA A 108 14.93 -6.45 10.91
CA ALA A 108 16.23 -6.66 11.53
C ALA A 108 17.05 -7.59 10.63
N GLY A 109 17.63 -7.01 9.58
CA GLY A 109 18.55 -7.68 8.67
C GLY A 109 19.60 -6.71 8.17
N ASN A 110 20.64 -6.47 8.97
CA ASN A 110 22.04 -6.57 8.53
C ASN A 110 23.04 -6.13 9.60
N GLY A 111 24.15 -6.86 9.66
CA GLY A 111 25.33 -6.50 10.45
C GLY A 111 26.44 -7.53 10.29
N ALA A 112 26.93 -7.71 9.07
CA ALA A 112 28.17 -8.42 8.79
C ALA A 112 29.34 -7.67 9.49
N GLY A 113 29.91 -8.31 10.51
CA GLY A 113 31.09 -7.84 11.23
C GLY A 113 32.33 -8.58 10.75
N ASP A 114 33.08 -7.90 9.89
CA ASP A 114 34.47 -8.18 9.53
C ASP A 114 35.36 -8.18 10.80
N ARG A 115 36.11 -9.27 11.05
CA ARG A 115 37.34 -9.24 11.84
C ARG A 115 38.36 -10.26 11.33
N ALA A 116 39.41 -9.70 10.75
CA ALA A 116 40.72 -10.29 10.55
C ALA A 116 41.49 -10.52 11.87
N GLY A 117 42.40 -11.50 11.86
CA GLY A 117 43.46 -11.76 12.86
C GLY A 117 43.85 -13.25 12.95
N ASP A 118 44.78 -13.75 12.12
CA ASP A 118 46.23 -13.98 12.37
C ASP A 118 46.55 -15.46 12.78
N LYS A 119 46.83 -16.36 11.80
CA LYS A 119 48.13 -17.04 11.45
C LYS A 119 48.51 -18.28 12.31
N PRO A 120 49.54 -19.13 11.98
CA PRO A 120 50.31 -19.31 10.72
C PRO A 120 50.59 -20.79 10.28
N ALA A 121 51.07 -20.91 9.03
CA ALA A 121 52.18 -21.76 8.51
C ALA A 121 52.20 -23.31 8.59
N ALA A 122 52.20 -23.93 7.40
CA ALA A 122 53.10 -25.00 6.89
C ALA A 122 52.46 -25.56 5.59
N ARG A 123 53.10 -25.94 4.49
CA ARG A 123 54.49 -26.23 4.12
C ARG A 123 54.60 -26.14 2.59
N ARG A 124 55.83 -25.91 2.13
CA ARG A 124 56.27 -25.61 0.75
C ARG A 124 56.28 -26.82 -0.22
N ARG A 125 56.44 -26.45 -1.50
CA ARG A 125 57.11 -27.12 -2.67
C ARG A 125 56.14 -27.81 -3.65
N LYS A 126 56.26 -27.72 -4.99
CA LYS A 126 57.15 -27.06 -5.98
C LYS A 126 56.47 -27.20 -7.40
N PRO A 127 57.03 -26.69 -8.52
CA PRO A 127 56.29 -26.19 -9.69
C PRO A 127 56.18 -27.13 -10.92
N GLN A 128 55.19 -26.86 -11.81
CA GLN A 128 55.05 -26.96 -13.30
C GLN A 128 55.81 -28.07 -14.12
N PRO A 129 55.67 -28.24 -15.46
CA PRO A 129 54.74 -27.75 -16.52
C PRO A 129 54.10 -28.96 -17.29
N ARG A 130 53.36 -28.89 -18.41
CA ARG A 130 53.21 -27.98 -19.57
C ARG A 130 51.74 -27.82 -19.93
#